data_AF-A0A7L5SW39-F1
#
_entry.id   AF-A0A7L5SW39-F1
#
_cell.length_a   1.000
_cell.length_b   1.000
_cell.length_c   1.000
_cell.angle_alpha   90.00
_cell.angle_beta   90.00
_cell.angle_gamma   90.00
#
_symmetry.space_group_name_H-M   'P 1'
#
loop_
_entity.id
_entity.type
_entity.pdbx_description
1 polymer ?
#
loop_
_entity_poly.entity_id
_entity_poly.type
_entity_poly.pdbx_seq_one_letter_code
_entity_poly.pdbx_strand_id
1 'polypeptide(L)'
;MLNKTTWLRIATPVAVLALTLTACGSPGKKSHTSTSHKNKPHSRFSAHKNGEHGASAAAKAVLKPGQSASRAFKEDTGVKPYYSITARRIDVGTAADAKALVSDPKDAQGKVPATGYVTYRHMTGDVVQEWPRVGDYADVYADGQRGAKVIGGDTPKGCADSDDIKNWKDGQSYTLCNTFLIPADTKRLEIAWTEIGGKPFVWKFPARR
;
A
#
# COMPACT_ATOMS: atom_id res chain seq x y z
N MET A 1 -14.61 33.61 -49.34
CA MET A 1 -14.43 35.08 -49.15
C MET A 1 -13.73 35.31 -47.82
N LEU A 2 -12.88 36.34 -47.74
CA LEU A 2 -12.02 36.64 -46.59
C LEU A 2 -12.77 37.44 -45.50
N ASN A 3 -12.14 37.56 -44.32
CA ASN A 3 -12.38 38.49 -43.19
C ASN A 3 -12.82 37.77 -41.88
N LYS A 4 -12.32 38.15 -40.69
CA LYS A 4 -11.44 39.28 -40.32
C LYS A 4 -10.61 38.95 -39.07
N THR A 5 -9.37 39.43 -39.03
CA THR A 5 -8.46 39.37 -37.87
C THR A 5 -8.71 40.57 -36.95
N THR A 6 -8.70 40.36 -35.62
CA THR A 6 -8.66 41.48 -34.64
C THR A 6 -7.59 41.21 -33.57
N TRP A 7 -6.74 42.22 -33.35
CA TRP A 7 -5.63 42.22 -32.38
C TRP A 7 -6.13 42.70 -30.99
N LEU A 8 -5.79 42.02 -29.87
CA LEU A 8 -4.59 42.21 -29.02
C LEU A 8 -4.67 43.46 -28.10
N ARG A 9 -4.79 43.29 -26.76
CA ARG A 9 -3.87 43.81 -25.70
C ARG A 9 -4.42 43.93 -24.24
N ILE A 10 -3.57 43.49 -23.29
CA ILE A 10 -3.22 44.07 -21.97
C ILE A 10 -4.25 44.08 -20.82
N ALA A 11 -3.96 43.34 -19.73
CA ALA A 11 -3.66 43.86 -18.38
C ALA A 11 -3.72 42.75 -17.29
N THR A 12 -2.68 42.61 -16.46
CA THR A 12 -2.70 41.80 -15.22
C THR A 12 -3.13 42.65 -14.02
N PRO A 13 -3.52 42.00 -12.91
CA PRO A 13 -2.66 42.11 -11.75
C PRO A 13 -2.40 40.77 -11.03
N VAL A 14 -1.21 40.67 -10.41
CA VAL A 14 -0.78 39.55 -9.56
C VAL A 14 -1.23 39.82 -8.12
N ALA A 15 -2.03 38.92 -7.54
CA ALA A 15 -2.40 39.00 -6.13
C ALA A 15 -1.33 38.31 -5.25
N VAL A 16 -0.57 39.10 -4.50
CA VAL A 16 0.37 38.61 -3.49
C VAL A 16 -0.35 38.49 -2.15
N LEU A 17 -0.56 37.27 -1.66
CA LEU A 17 -1.10 37.02 -0.33
C LEU A 17 0.03 37.09 0.71
N ALA A 18 -0.01 38.12 1.56
CA ALA A 18 0.93 38.29 2.66
C ALA A 18 0.59 37.39 3.85
N LEU A 19 1.59 36.70 4.41
CA LEU A 19 1.46 35.96 5.67
C LEU A 19 1.56 36.92 6.86
N THR A 20 0.48 37.07 7.63
CA THR A 20 0.51 37.76 8.92
C THR A 20 0.68 36.76 10.07
N LEU A 21 1.89 36.64 10.61
CA LEU A 21 2.13 35.96 11.89
C LEU A 21 1.66 36.87 13.03
N THR A 22 0.58 36.52 13.72
CA THR A 22 0.23 37.11 15.02
C THR A 22 0.92 36.37 16.15
N ALA A 23 1.92 37.00 16.75
CA ALA A 23 2.61 36.52 17.95
C ALA A 23 2.03 37.15 19.24
N CYS A 24 2.42 36.60 20.39
CA CYS A 24 2.13 37.05 21.77
C CYS A 24 0.64 37.03 22.23
N GLY A 25 0.31 36.85 23.51
CA GLY A 25 1.17 36.47 24.65
C GLY A 25 0.90 37.21 25.97
N SER A 26 -0.18 36.85 26.69
CA SER A 26 -0.39 37.11 28.16
C SER A 26 -0.52 38.59 28.63
N PRO A 27 -0.84 38.89 29.92
CA PRO A 27 -1.74 38.23 30.89
C PRO A 27 -2.71 39.21 31.62
N GLY A 28 -3.74 38.72 32.35
CA GLY A 28 -4.41 39.55 33.39
C GLY A 28 -5.77 39.12 33.99
N LYS A 29 -5.74 38.53 35.20
CA LYS A 29 -6.52 38.82 36.46
C LYS A 29 -8.03 39.21 36.34
N LYS A 30 -8.97 38.74 37.21
CA LYS A 30 -8.88 38.25 38.61
C LYS A 30 -10.18 37.51 39.05
N SER A 31 -10.04 36.61 40.06
CA SER A 31 -11.01 36.08 41.07
C SER A 31 -12.54 36.11 40.81
N HIS A 32 -13.30 35.04 41.05
CA HIS A 32 -13.65 34.42 42.35
C HIS A 32 -14.34 33.04 42.13
N THR A 33 -14.53 32.08 43.06
CA THR A 33 -14.11 31.87 44.48
C THR A 33 -14.08 30.34 44.78
N SER A 34 -13.47 29.96 45.90
CA SER A 34 -13.19 28.59 46.38
C SER A 34 -14.37 27.64 46.64
N THR A 35 -14.11 26.32 46.52
CA THR A 35 -14.23 25.37 47.65
C THR A 35 -13.29 24.18 47.44
N SER A 36 -12.79 23.58 48.52
CA SER A 36 -11.75 22.56 48.49
C SER A 36 -12.22 21.30 49.19
N HIS A 37 -12.09 20.14 48.55
CA HIS A 37 -12.16 18.85 49.22
C HIS A 37 -11.08 17.89 48.72
N LYS A 38 -10.30 17.38 49.68
CA LYS A 38 -9.36 16.27 49.49
C LYS A 38 -10.12 14.99 49.17
N ASN A 39 -9.61 14.15 48.26
CA ASN A 39 -9.21 12.80 48.66
C ASN A 39 -8.31 12.07 47.66
N LYS A 40 -7.69 10.99 48.17
CA LYS A 40 -6.60 10.18 47.59
C LYS A 40 -7.08 9.20 46.49
N PRO A 41 -6.15 8.57 45.73
CA PRO A 41 -6.48 7.88 44.48
C PRO A 41 -7.06 6.48 44.68
N HIS A 42 -7.92 6.07 43.76
CA HIS A 42 -8.33 4.67 43.59
C HIS A 42 -8.01 4.18 42.17
N SER A 43 -7.07 3.25 42.08
CA SER A 43 -6.94 2.36 40.92
C SER A 43 -8.10 1.35 40.93
N ARG A 44 -8.87 1.30 39.84
CA ARG A 44 -9.59 0.09 39.38
C ARG A 44 -9.64 0.06 37.85
N PHE A 45 -9.71 -1.16 37.33
CA PHE A 45 -9.51 -1.53 35.93
C PHE A 45 -10.71 -1.27 35.00
N SER A 46 -10.42 -1.36 33.70
CA SER A 46 -11.34 -1.70 32.59
C SER A 46 -12.28 -0.64 32.02
N ALA A 47 -11.92 -0.13 30.83
CA ALA A 47 -12.75 -0.28 29.63
C ALA A 47 -11.89 -0.08 28.36
N HIS A 48 -11.86 -1.07 27.47
CA HIS A 48 -11.17 -0.95 26.18
C HIS A 48 -11.88 0.08 25.28
N LYS A 49 -11.18 1.15 24.88
CA LYS A 49 -11.48 1.85 23.63
C LYS A 49 -10.45 1.42 22.59
N ASN A 50 -10.86 0.54 21.68
CA ASN A 50 -10.03 0.20 20.52
C ASN A 50 -9.80 1.46 19.69
N GLY A 51 -8.56 1.60 19.23
CA GLY A 51 -8.06 2.85 18.65
C GLY A 51 -8.79 3.28 17.38
N GLU A 52 -9.16 4.56 17.38
CA GLU A 52 -8.84 5.54 16.34
C GLU A 52 -8.32 4.96 15.01
N HIS A 53 -9.08 5.21 13.93
CA HIS A 53 -8.64 4.93 12.56
C HIS A 53 -7.43 5.80 12.20
N GLY A 54 -6.24 5.30 12.49
CA GLY A 54 -4.96 5.91 12.12
C GLY A 54 -4.70 5.85 10.62
N ALA A 55 -5.36 6.72 9.84
CA ALA A 55 -4.99 7.02 8.47
C ALA A 55 -3.64 7.75 8.45
N SER A 56 -2.54 6.98 8.52
CA SER A 56 -1.18 7.52 8.56
C SER A 56 -0.79 8.19 7.23
N ALA A 57 -0.19 9.38 7.34
CA ALA A 57 -0.03 10.32 6.23
C ALA A 57 0.99 9.92 5.16
N ALA A 58 0.80 10.46 3.95
CA ALA A 58 1.44 10.03 2.71
C ALA A 58 2.90 10.50 2.48
N ALA A 59 3.84 10.02 3.31
CA ALA A 59 5.23 9.84 2.89
C ALA A 59 5.36 8.57 2.01
N LYS A 60 6.54 8.32 1.41
CA LYS A 60 6.85 7.00 0.81
C LYS A 60 6.89 5.98 1.95
N ALA A 61 5.79 5.28 2.18
CA ALA A 61 5.64 4.35 3.30
C ALA A 61 6.51 3.11 3.05
N VAL A 62 7.74 3.16 3.56
CA VAL A 62 8.62 2.01 3.70
C VAL A 62 8.18 1.25 4.95
N LEU A 63 7.65 0.05 4.73
CA LEU A 63 7.01 -0.80 5.71
C LEU A 63 7.91 -1.98 6.05
N LYS A 64 7.81 -2.47 7.30
CA LYS A 64 8.48 -3.70 7.71
C LYS A 64 7.66 -4.92 7.25
N PRO A 65 8.29 -6.08 6.96
CA PRO A 65 7.57 -7.33 6.70
C PRO A 65 6.49 -7.61 7.75
N GLY A 66 5.27 -7.93 7.30
CA GLY A 66 4.12 -8.16 8.19
C GLY A 66 3.42 -6.90 8.73
N GLN A 67 3.94 -5.68 8.48
CA GLN A 67 3.23 -4.44 8.79
C GLN A 67 2.14 -4.20 7.73
N SER A 68 0.93 -3.87 8.14
CA SER A 68 -0.16 -3.54 7.20
C SER A 68 -0.09 -2.09 6.73
N ALA A 69 -0.52 -1.86 5.49
CA ALA A 69 -1.00 -0.57 5.01
C ALA A 69 -2.44 -0.75 4.51
N SER A 70 -3.19 0.34 4.32
CA SER A 70 -4.59 0.24 3.86
C SER A 70 -4.93 1.27 2.79
N ARG A 71 -5.75 0.86 1.81
CA ARG A 71 -6.29 1.74 0.76
C ARG A 71 -7.56 1.15 0.17
N ALA A 72 -8.42 2.04 -0.34
CA ALA A 72 -9.46 1.66 -1.29
C ALA A 72 -8.81 1.25 -2.62
N PHE A 73 -9.27 0.18 -3.24
CA PHE A 73 -8.84 -0.25 -4.57
C PHE A 73 -10.07 -0.42 -5.45
N LYS A 74 -10.02 0.06 -6.70
CA LYS A 74 -11.12 -0.12 -7.65
C LYS A 74 -10.92 -1.41 -8.43
N GLU A 75 -11.79 -2.39 -8.20
CA GLU A 75 -11.84 -3.63 -8.97
C GLU A 75 -12.36 -3.39 -10.39
N ASP A 76 -12.06 -4.30 -11.33
CA ASP A 76 -12.47 -4.18 -12.73
C ASP A 76 -14.00 -4.08 -12.90
N THR A 77 -14.76 -4.75 -12.02
CA THR A 77 -16.24 -4.71 -11.94
C THR A 77 -16.78 -3.35 -11.45
N GLY A 78 -15.92 -2.43 -11.05
CA GLY A 78 -16.26 -1.06 -10.65
C GLY A 78 -16.47 -0.85 -9.15
N VAL A 79 -16.63 -1.92 -8.37
CA VAL A 79 -16.68 -1.83 -6.89
C VAL A 79 -15.37 -1.29 -6.32
N LYS A 80 -15.45 -0.61 -5.18
CA LYS A 80 -14.27 0.03 -4.55
C LYS A 80 -14.08 -0.34 -3.07
N PRO A 81 -13.86 -1.62 -2.74
CA PRO A 81 -13.60 -2.07 -1.37
C PRO A 81 -12.34 -1.40 -0.76
N TYR A 82 -12.34 -1.28 0.56
CA TYR A 82 -11.20 -0.85 1.35
C TYR A 82 -10.44 -2.07 1.87
N TYR A 83 -9.16 -2.19 1.49
CA TYR A 83 -8.32 -3.31 1.89
C TYR A 83 -7.30 -2.92 2.95
N SER A 84 -7.04 -3.85 3.87
CA SER A 84 -5.76 -3.94 4.58
C SER A 84 -4.83 -4.88 3.81
N ILE A 85 -3.63 -4.40 3.49
CA ILE A 85 -2.64 -5.02 2.60
C ILE A 85 -1.38 -5.28 3.40
N THR A 86 -0.90 -6.52 3.42
CA THR A 86 0.21 -6.95 4.28
C THR A 86 1.15 -7.87 3.51
N ALA A 87 2.31 -7.36 3.06
CA ALA A 87 3.34 -8.22 2.50
C ALA A 87 4.12 -8.93 3.61
N ARG A 88 4.10 -10.28 3.62
CA ARG A 88 4.59 -11.08 4.75
C ARG A 88 5.98 -11.65 4.53
N ARG A 89 6.27 -12.16 3.34
CA ARG A 89 7.58 -12.71 2.95
C ARG A 89 7.76 -12.70 1.44
N ILE A 90 9.01 -12.89 1.01
CA ILE A 90 9.37 -13.32 -0.33
C ILE A 90 10.07 -14.67 -0.16
N ASP A 91 9.62 -15.69 -0.89
CA ASP A 91 10.35 -16.95 -1.02
C ASP A 91 11.12 -16.92 -2.34
N VAL A 92 12.43 -17.21 -2.28
CA VAL A 92 13.31 -17.26 -3.45
C VAL A 92 13.62 -18.72 -3.75
N GLY A 93 13.36 -19.14 -4.98
CA GLY A 93 13.66 -20.49 -5.47
C GLY A 93 15.05 -20.61 -6.06
N THR A 94 15.26 -21.66 -6.83
CA THR A 94 16.53 -22.03 -7.46
C THR A 94 16.57 -21.64 -8.95
N ALA A 95 17.75 -21.74 -9.55
CA ALA A 95 17.91 -21.59 -11.01
C ALA A 95 17.27 -22.75 -11.81
N ALA A 96 16.95 -23.88 -11.16
CA ALA A 96 16.18 -24.96 -11.79
C ALA A 96 14.69 -24.58 -11.86
N ASP A 97 14.15 -24.03 -10.77
CA ASP A 97 12.76 -23.54 -10.71
C ASP A 97 12.55 -22.42 -11.74
N ALA A 98 13.52 -21.52 -11.92
CA ALA A 98 13.46 -20.48 -12.97
C ALA A 98 13.27 -21.08 -14.37
N LYS A 99 13.95 -22.19 -14.69
CA LYS A 99 13.85 -22.85 -16.01
C LYS A 99 12.52 -23.55 -16.23
N ALA A 100 11.88 -24.04 -15.16
CA ALA A 100 10.55 -24.65 -15.23
C ALA A 100 9.43 -23.61 -15.42
N LEU A 101 9.69 -22.34 -15.12
CA LEU A 101 8.73 -21.23 -15.18
C LEU A 101 8.83 -20.39 -16.47
N VAL A 102 9.62 -20.80 -17.46
CA VAL A 102 9.82 -20.09 -18.73
C VAL A 102 9.68 -21.01 -19.94
N SER A 103 9.24 -20.47 -21.07
CA SER A 103 9.13 -21.23 -22.33
C SER A 103 10.48 -21.42 -23.04
N ASP A 104 11.38 -20.42 -23.03
CA ASP A 104 12.79 -20.59 -23.45
C ASP A 104 13.69 -20.62 -22.20
N PRO A 105 14.41 -21.74 -21.92
CA PRO A 105 15.35 -21.83 -20.80
C PRO A 105 16.45 -20.76 -20.76
N LYS A 106 16.73 -20.05 -21.86
CA LYS A 106 17.64 -18.89 -21.89
C LYS A 106 17.09 -17.70 -21.11
N ASP A 107 15.77 -17.51 -21.06
CA ASP A 107 15.16 -16.42 -20.30
C ASP A 107 15.36 -16.57 -18.78
N ALA A 108 15.64 -17.79 -18.31
CA ALA A 108 16.01 -18.10 -16.93
C ALA A 108 17.51 -17.99 -16.64
N GLN A 109 18.37 -17.72 -17.63
CA GLN A 109 19.82 -17.68 -17.43
C GLN A 109 20.21 -16.56 -16.44
N GLY A 110 20.93 -16.95 -15.38
CA GLY A 110 21.35 -16.03 -14.31
C GLY A 110 20.23 -15.55 -13.40
N LYS A 111 19.03 -16.13 -13.50
CA LYS A 111 17.85 -15.73 -12.72
C LYS A 111 17.37 -16.82 -11.77
N VAL A 112 16.62 -16.40 -10.75
CA VAL A 112 15.86 -17.25 -9.82
C VAL A 112 14.43 -16.68 -9.69
N PRO A 113 13.41 -17.51 -9.39
CA PRO A 113 12.09 -17.00 -9.09
C PRO A 113 12.04 -16.45 -7.66
N ALA A 114 11.30 -15.37 -7.49
CA ALA A 114 10.98 -14.76 -6.21
C ALA A 114 9.46 -14.57 -6.13
N THR A 115 8.81 -15.31 -5.22
CA THR A 115 7.37 -15.27 -5.00
C THR A 115 7.06 -14.37 -3.82
N GLY A 116 6.36 -13.26 -4.08
CA GLY A 116 5.92 -12.33 -3.04
C GLY A 116 4.58 -12.75 -2.45
N TYR A 117 4.50 -12.94 -1.13
CA TYR A 117 3.28 -13.33 -0.42
C TYR A 117 2.62 -12.10 0.21
N VAL A 118 1.48 -11.68 -0.35
CA VAL A 118 0.72 -10.52 0.14
C VAL A 118 -0.65 -10.96 0.61
N THR A 119 -0.91 -10.78 1.91
CA THR A 119 -2.24 -11.00 2.48
C THR A 119 -3.06 -9.72 2.33
N TYR A 120 -4.23 -9.86 1.75
CA TYR A 120 -5.23 -8.82 1.58
C TYR A 120 -6.43 -9.18 2.46
N ARG A 121 -6.96 -8.21 3.20
CA ARG A 121 -8.19 -8.33 3.98
C ARG A 121 -9.18 -7.29 3.51
N HIS A 122 -10.35 -7.73 3.06
CA HIS A 122 -11.48 -6.84 2.79
C HIS A 122 -11.97 -6.30 4.14
N MET A 123 -11.96 -4.98 4.30
CA MET A 123 -12.28 -4.33 5.57
C MET A 123 -13.70 -3.77 5.57
N THR A 124 -14.05 -3.04 4.51
CA THR A 124 -15.36 -2.40 4.29
C THR A 124 -15.59 -2.16 2.80
N GLY A 125 -16.86 -2.03 2.40
CA GLY A 125 -17.27 -1.63 1.05
C GLY A 125 -18.07 -2.73 0.35
N ASP A 126 -18.31 -2.57 -0.94
CA ASP A 126 -19.11 -3.53 -1.69
C ASP A 126 -18.41 -4.89 -1.82
N VAL A 127 -19.21 -5.94 -1.95
CA VAL A 127 -18.74 -7.33 -2.14
C VAL A 127 -18.11 -7.47 -3.53
N VAL A 128 -16.89 -8.01 -3.58
CA VAL A 128 -16.25 -8.37 -4.86
C VAL A 128 -16.88 -9.68 -5.34
N GLN A 129 -17.78 -9.57 -6.30
CA GLN A 129 -18.55 -10.71 -6.83
C GLN A 129 -17.67 -11.72 -7.58
N GLU A 130 -16.70 -11.22 -8.33
CA GLU A 130 -15.83 -11.96 -9.26
C GLU A 130 -14.37 -12.01 -8.79
N TRP A 131 -13.46 -12.51 -9.62
CA TRP A 131 -12.04 -12.69 -9.29
C TRP A 131 -11.36 -11.34 -8.98
N PRO A 132 -10.71 -11.17 -7.81
CA PRO A 132 -10.18 -9.90 -7.36
C PRO A 132 -8.87 -9.54 -8.06
N ARG A 133 -8.77 -8.33 -8.57
CA ARG A 133 -7.57 -7.79 -9.24
C ARG A 133 -6.61 -7.10 -8.29
N VAL A 134 -6.99 -6.81 -7.05
CA VAL A 134 -6.12 -6.17 -6.05
C VAL A 134 -4.75 -6.85 -5.90
N GLY A 135 -4.69 -8.17 -6.12
CA GLY A 135 -3.47 -8.97 -6.08
C GLY A 135 -2.46 -8.66 -7.19
N ASP A 136 -2.91 -8.29 -8.39
CA ASP A 136 -2.05 -8.11 -9.57
C ASP A 136 -1.03 -6.96 -9.42
N TYR A 137 -1.32 -6.01 -8.54
CA TYR A 137 -0.58 -4.77 -8.35
C TYR A 137 0.57 -4.89 -7.32
N ALA A 138 0.83 -6.09 -6.80
CA ALA A 138 2.00 -6.40 -5.96
C ALA A 138 3.18 -6.90 -6.81
N ASP A 139 4.16 -6.05 -7.01
CA ASP A 139 5.38 -6.35 -7.77
C ASP A 139 6.56 -6.69 -6.85
N VAL A 140 7.40 -7.65 -7.24
CA VAL A 140 8.68 -7.94 -6.58
C VAL A 140 9.82 -7.18 -7.26
N TYR A 141 10.64 -6.51 -6.46
CA TYR A 141 11.82 -5.77 -6.86
C TYR A 141 13.08 -6.40 -6.25
N ALA A 142 14.14 -6.43 -7.05
CA ALA A 142 15.47 -6.91 -6.72
C ALA A 142 16.48 -5.77 -6.89
N ASP A 143 17.16 -5.41 -5.79
CA ASP A 143 18.13 -4.31 -5.70
C ASP A 143 17.69 -2.92 -6.21
N GLY A 144 16.39 -2.74 -6.47
CA GLY A 144 15.77 -1.52 -7.01
C GLY A 144 15.19 -1.67 -8.42
N GLN A 145 15.43 -2.81 -9.09
CA GLN A 145 14.84 -3.16 -10.39
C GLN A 145 13.62 -4.08 -10.20
N ARG A 146 12.56 -3.86 -10.99
CA ARG A 146 11.39 -4.75 -10.99
C ARG A 146 11.78 -6.07 -11.66
N GLY A 147 11.39 -7.21 -11.08
CA GLY A 147 11.56 -8.50 -11.74
C GLY A 147 10.68 -8.65 -12.98
N ALA A 148 10.93 -9.69 -13.78
CA ALA A 148 10.03 -10.08 -14.86
C ALA A 148 8.88 -10.92 -14.29
N LYS A 149 7.61 -10.50 -14.43
CA LYS A 149 6.45 -11.24 -13.90
C LYS A 149 6.32 -12.56 -14.65
N VAL A 150 6.26 -13.67 -13.91
CA VAL A 150 5.91 -14.99 -14.45
C VAL A 150 4.40 -15.02 -14.68
N ILE A 151 3.96 -15.56 -15.82
CA ILE A 151 2.55 -15.65 -16.21
C ILE A 151 2.25 -17.13 -16.49
N GLY A 152 1.11 -17.63 -16.00
CA GLY A 152 0.66 -19.00 -16.29
C GLY A 152 1.42 -20.11 -15.57
N GLY A 153 2.06 -19.83 -14.44
CA GLY A 153 2.61 -20.85 -13.53
C GLY A 153 1.62 -21.24 -12.43
N ASP A 154 1.83 -22.41 -11.81
CA ASP A 154 0.97 -22.93 -10.75
C ASP A 154 0.88 -22.00 -9.52
N THR A 155 -0.30 -21.96 -8.90
CA THR A 155 -0.57 -21.20 -7.67
C THR A 155 0.34 -21.70 -6.52
N PRO A 156 1.23 -20.84 -5.95
CA PRO A 156 2.20 -21.28 -4.94
C PRO A 156 1.55 -21.74 -3.63
N LYS A 157 2.21 -22.67 -2.92
CA LYS A 157 1.67 -23.26 -1.68
C LYS A 157 1.37 -22.21 -0.60
N GLY A 158 0.10 -22.14 -0.20
CA GLY A 158 -0.38 -21.20 0.82
C GLY A 158 -0.87 -19.86 0.25
N CYS A 159 -0.92 -19.74 -1.07
CA CYS A 159 -1.63 -18.71 -1.79
C CYS A 159 -3.02 -19.23 -2.19
N ALA A 160 -3.98 -18.31 -2.34
CA ALA A 160 -5.24 -18.60 -3.00
C ALA A 160 -5.12 -18.25 -4.49
N ASP A 161 -5.82 -18.99 -5.33
CA ASP A 161 -6.03 -18.63 -6.73
C ASP A 161 -7.02 -17.45 -6.80
N SER A 162 -6.78 -16.47 -7.68
CA SER A 162 -7.70 -15.36 -7.87
C SER A 162 -9.03 -15.82 -8.48
N ASP A 163 -8.97 -16.82 -9.35
CA ASP A 163 -10.10 -17.18 -10.21
C ASP A 163 -11.16 -18.00 -9.45
N ASP A 164 -10.73 -18.60 -8.33
CA ASP A 164 -11.56 -19.28 -7.33
C ASP A 164 -12.20 -18.32 -6.30
N ILE A 165 -11.69 -17.09 -6.14
CA ILE A 165 -12.23 -16.14 -5.16
C ILE A 165 -13.42 -15.41 -5.75
N LYS A 166 -14.61 -15.67 -5.18
CA LYS A 166 -15.88 -15.05 -5.54
C LYS A 166 -16.65 -14.65 -4.29
N ASN A 167 -17.50 -13.64 -4.40
CA ASN A 167 -18.31 -13.10 -3.28
C ASN A 167 -17.47 -12.68 -2.05
N TRP A 168 -16.30 -12.08 -2.27
CA TRP A 168 -15.41 -11.64 -1.21
C TRP A 168 -15.96 -10.39 -0.51
N LYS A 169 -16.25 -10.53 0.79
CA LYS A 169 -16.90 -9.55 1.67
C LYS A 169 -16.05 -9.19 2.90
N ASP A 170 -16.48 -8.15 3.60
CA ASP A 170 -15.93 -7.64 4.86
C ASP A 170 -15.44 -8.74 5.81
N GLY A 171 -14.23 -8.54 6.35
CA GLY A 171 -13.59 -9.40 7.33
C GLY A 171 -12.79 -10.57 6.73
N GLN A 172 -13.18 -11.10 5.56
CA GLN A 172 -12.47 -12.19 4.89
C GLN A 172 -11.10 -11.74 4.38
N SER A 173 -10.14 -12.67 4.34
CA SER A 173 -8.77 -12.43 3.90
C SER A 173 -8.26 -13.55 3.01
N TYR A 174 -7.52 -13.18 1.96
CA TYR A 174 -6.82 -14.11 1.07
C TYR A 174 -5.36 -13.69 0.95
N THR A 175 -4.47 -14.67 0.72
CA THR A 175 -3.08 -14.39 0.37
C THR A 175 -2.91 -14.62 -1.12
N LEU A 176 -2.66 -13.55 -1.86
CA LEU A 176 -2.44 -13.58 -3.30
C LEU A 176 -0.94 -13.41 -3.54
N CYS A 177 -0.41 -14.15 -4.51
CA CYS A 177 1.02 -14.29 -4.70
C CYS A 177 1.40 -14.07 -6.16
N ASN A 178 2.39 -13.22 -6.39
CA ASN A 178 2.98 -13.01 -7.71
C ASN A 178 4.42 -13.51 -7.69
N THR A 179 4.80 -14.29 -8.70
CA THR A 179 6.17 -14.79 -8.90
C THR A 179 6.87 -13.96 -9.97
N PHE A 180 8.12 -13.58 -9.70
CA PHE A 180 8.95 -12.81 -10.61
C PHE A 180 10.32 -13.46 -10.79
N LEU A 181 10.89 -13.39 -11.98
CA LEU A 181 12.29 -13.72 -12.20
C LEU A 181 13.18 -12.51 -11.86
N ILE A 182 14.18 -12.74 -11.02
CA ILE A 182 15.14 -11.74 -10.54
C ILE A 182 16.59 -12.25 -10.72
N PRO A 183 17.62 -11.37 -10.75
CA PRO A 183 19.02 -11.80 -10.76
C PRO A 183 19.36 -12.70 -9.57
N ALA A 184 20.09 -13.79 -9.82
CA ALA A 184 20.43 -14.79 -8.80
C ALA A 184 21.33 -14.25 -7.67
N ASP A 185 22.08 -13.18 -7.92
CA ASP A 185 23.01 -12.56 -6.98
C ASP A 185 22.43 -11.37 -6.18
N THR A 186 21.12 -11.13 -6.29
CA THR A 186 20.39 -10.03 -5.62
C THR A 186 20.69 -9.93 -4.11
N LYS A 187 20.89 -8.70 -3.60
CA LYS A 187 21.21 -8.40 -2.18
C LYS A 187 20.09 -7.71 -1.40
N ARG A 188 19.09 -7.13 -2.07
CA ARG A 188 17.91 -6.51 -1.44
C ARG A 188 16.65 -6.93 -2.19
N LEU A 189 15.59 -7.25 -1.45
CA LEU A 189 14.31 -7.63 -2.02
C LEU A 189 13.20 -6.72 -1.47
N GLU A 190 12.30 -6.27 -2.33
CA GLU A 190 11.19 -5.40 -1.94
C GLU A 190 9.89 -5.91 -2.60
N ILE A 191 8.76 -5.83 -1.90
CA ILE A 191 7.43 -5.91 -2.52
C ILE A 191 6.90 -4.47 -2.59
N ALA A 192 6.48 -4.03 -3.76
CA ALA A 192 5.78 -2.77 -3.95
C ALA A 192 4.35 -3.02 -4.41
N TRP A 193 3.36 -2.56 -3.64
CA TRP A 193 1.96 -2.57 -4.06
C TRP A 193 1.54 -1.19 -4.54
N THR A 194 1.06 -1.08 -5.79
CA THR A 194 0.78 0.20 -6.45
C THR A 194 -0.40 0.11 -7.41
N GLU A 195 -1.58 0.60 -7.00
CA GLU A 195 -2.66 0.97 -7.93
C GLU A 195 -2.13 1.95 -9.01
N ILE A 196 -2.56 1.80 -10.28
CA ILE A 196 -2.09 2.63 -11.41
C ILE A 196 -2.20 4.13 -11.09
N GLY A 197 -1.09 4.85 -11.23
CA GLY A 197 -0.99 6.29 -10.93
C GLY A 197 -0.90 6.65 -9.44
N GLY A 198 -0.99 5.67 -8.53
CA GLY A 198 -0.90 5.86 -7.08
C GLY A 198 0.54 5.91 -6.54
N LYS A 199 0.67 6.31 -5.27
CA LYS A 199 1.94 6.13 -4.52
C LYS A 199 2.08 4.66 -4.10
N PRO A 200 3.27 4.04 -4.20
CA PRO A 200 3.50 2.67 -3.76
C PRO A 200 3.45 2.54 -2.23
N PHE A 201 2.95 1.40 -1.75
CA PHE A 201 3.34 0.85 -0.44
C PHE A 201 4.53 -0.09 -0.65
N VAL A 202 5.63 0.08 0.08
CA VAL A 202 6.88 -0.67 -0.17
C VAL A 202 7.31 -1.41 1.08
N TRP A 203 7.37 -2.74 1.01
CA TRP A 203 7.90 -3.59 2.08
C TRP A 203 9.31 -4.04 1.71
N LYS A 204 10.28 -3.82 2.62
CA LYS A 204 11.67 -4.22 2.39
C LYS A 204 12.00 -5.49 3.15
N PHE A 205 12.61 -6.44 2.47
CA PHE A 205 13.01 -7.74 3.00
C PHE A 205 14.54 -7.85 2.94
N PRO A 206 15.19 -8.41 3.97
CA PRO A 206 16.57 -8.84 3.82
C PRO A 206 16.63 -9.93 2.75
N ALA A 207 17.59 -9.87 1.83
CA ALA A 207 17.90 -11.03 1.02
C ALA A 207 18.36 -12.17 1.94
N ARG A 208 17.85 -13.38 1.71
CA ARG A 208 18.41 -14.57 2.37
C ARG A 208 19.80 -14.83 1.77
N ARG A 209 20.76 -15.14 2.64
CA ARG A 209 22.05 -15.73 2.26
C ARG A 209 21.89 -17.24 2.15
#